data_AF-A0A7D7ZY95-F1
#
_entry.id   AF-A0A7D7ZY95-F1
#
_cell.length_a   1.000
_cell.length_b   1.000
_cell.length_c   1.000
_cell.angle_alpha   90.00
_cell.angle_beta   90.00
_cell.angle_gamma   90.00
#
_symmetry.space_group_name_H-M   'P 1'
#
loop_
_entity.id
_entity.type
_entity.pdbx_description
1 polymer ?
#
loop_
_entity_poly.entity_id
_entity_poly.type
_entity_poly.pdbx_seq_one_letter_code
_entity_poly.pdbx_strand_id
1 'polypeptide(L)' 'MSRRRFTSEFKFKVFLESLSERYTIQELGRKYEIHPTQITNWKAQFLKNGQAVFDRPVKDSKTES' A
#
# COMPACT_ATOMS: atom_id res chain seq x y z
N MET A 1 -4.84 -17.53 14.08
CA MET A 1 -4.16 -17.09 12.84
C MET A 1 -3.81 -15.61 13.00
N SER A 2 -2.53 -15.29 13.20
CA SER A 2 -2.09 -13.90 13.42
C SER A 2 -2.19 -13.13 12.10
N ARG A 3 -2.99 -12.05 12.07
CA ARG A 3 -3.03 -11.15 10.91
C ARG A 3 -1.70 -10.40 10.88
N ARG A 4 -0.82 -10.72 9.91
CA ARG A 4 0.40 -9.95 9.64
C ARG A 4 -0.01 -8.48 9.44
N ARG A 5 0.42 -7.60 10.34
CA ARG A 5 0.12 -6.15 10.26
C ARG A 5 1.22 -5.50 9.43
N PHE A 6 0.83 -4.86 8.33
CA PHE A 6 1.73 -4.09 7.49
C PHE A 6 1.60 -2.60 7.84
N THR A 7 2.73 -1.92 8.01
CA THR A 7 2.76 -0.47 8.23
C THR A 7 2.29 0.29 6.99
N SER A 8 1.81 1.51 7.17
CA SER A 8 1.37 2.37 6.06
C SER A 8 2.51 2.64 5.07
N GLU A 9 3.73 2.86 5.58
CA GLU A 9 4.94 3.03 4.78
C GLU A 9 5.22 1.81 3.90
N PHE A 10 5.14 0.60 4.47
CA PHE A 10 5.39 -0.62 3.72
C PHE A 10 4.34 -0.83 2.61
N LYS A 11 3.06 -0.61 2.90
CA LYS A 11 1.98 -0.69 1.89
C LYS A 11 2.22 0.31 0.76
N PHE A 12 2.65 1.53 1.10
CA PHE A 12 2.94 2.57 0.12
C PHE A 12 4.12 2.20 -0.77
N LYS A 13 5.21 1.67 -0.20
CA LYS A 13 6.35 1.14 -0.97
C LYS A 13 5.93 0.05 -1.96
N VAL A 14 5.18 -0.95 -1.49
CA VAL A 14 4.70 -2.06 -2.34
C VAL A 14 3.77 -1.53 -3.44
N PHE A 15 2.92 -0.55 -3.13
CA PHE A 15 2.07 0.12 -4.12
C PHE A 15 2.90 0.83 -5.19
N LEU A 16 3.91 1.62 -4.83
CA LEU A 16 4.80 2.30 -5.79
C LEU A 16 5.54 1.30 -6.69
N GLU A 17 6.05 0.21 -6.12
CA GLU A 17 6.68 -0.85 -6.91
C GLU A 17 5.69 -1.53 -7.87
N SER A 18 4.42 -1.67 -7.47
CA SER A 18 3.36 -2.21 -8.33
C SER A 18 2.95 -1.26 -9.48
N LEU A 19 3.27 0.03 -9.36
CA LEU A 19 3.11 1.00 -10.44
C LEU A 19 4.32 1.04 -11.37
N SER A 20 5.50 0.64 -10.90
CA SER A 20 6.75 0.83 -11.62
C SER A 20 6.92 -0.06 -12.86
N GLU A 21 5.94 -0.91 -13.24
CA GLU A 21 5.97 -1.89 -14.34
C GLU A 21 7.18 -2.85 -14.39
N ARG A 22 8.12 -2.72 -13.45
CA ARG A 22 9.32 -3.58 -13.31
C ARG A 22 8.99 -4.96 -12.75
N TYR A 23 7.91 -5.06 -11.98
CA TYR A 23 7.48 -6.30 -11.36
C TYR A 23 5.96 -6.43 -11.49
N THR A 24 5.51 -7.63 -11.84
CA THR A 24 4.10 -7.98 -11.78
C THR A 24 3.63 -8.11 -10.33
N ILE A 25 2.33 -8.02 -10.11
CA ILE A 25 1.72 -8.22 -8.78
C ILE A 25 2.08 -9.61 -8.21
N GLN A 26 2.22 -10.60 -9.08
CA GLN A 26 2.60 -11.97 -8.71
C GLN A 26 4.03 -12.04 -8.18
N GLU A 27 4.97 -11.37 -8.87
CA GLU A 27 6.37 -11.30 -8.46
C GLU A 27 6.54 -10.49 -7.16
N LEU A 28 5.82 -9.38 -7.02
CA LEU A 28 5.79 -8.62 -5.78
C LEU A 28 5.24 -9.44 -4.61
N GLY A 29 4.19 -10.24 -4.88
CA GLY A 29 3.64 -11.15 -3.89
C GLY A 29 4.66 -12.18 -3.40
N ARG A 30 5.47 -12.72 -4.32
CA ARG A 30 6.58 -13.64 -3.96
C ARG A 30 7.71 -12.91 -3.22
N LYS A 31 8.14 -11.75 -3.74
CA LYS A 31 9.25 -10.95 -3.20
C LYS A 31 9.00 -10.48 -1.76
N TYR A 32 7.77 -10.10 -1.46
CA TYR A 32 7.39 -9.57 -0.15
C TYR A 32 6.62 -10.56 0.72
N GLU A 33 6.42 -11.80 0.26
CA GLU A 33 5.59 -12.81 0.91
C GLU A 33 4.16 -12.32 1.21
N ILE A 34 3.58 -11.61 0.24
CA ILE A 34 2.25 -11.00 0.31
C ILE A 34 1.35 -11.73 -0.68
N HIS A 35 0.12 -12.02 -0.30
CA HIS A 35 -0.83 -12.56 -1.26
C HIS A 35 -1.13 -11.52 -2.36
N PRO A 36 -1.06 -11.86 -3.66
CA PRO A 36 -1.31 -10.91 -4.76
C PRO A 36 -2.60 -10.08 -4.59
N THR A 37 -3.67 -10.70 -4.09
CA THR A 37 -4.94 -10.03 -3.77
C THR A 37 -4.79 -8.89 -2.75
N GLN A 38 -3.89 -8.99 -1.77
CA GLN A 38 -3.64 -7.90 -0.82
C GLN A 38 -3.02 -6.68 -1.51
N ILE A 39 -2.10 -6.91 -2.45
CA ILE A 39 -1.47 -5.85 -3.24
C ILE A 39 -2.52 -5.17 -4.12
N THR A 40 -3.38 -5.95 -4.79
CA THR A 40 -4.51 -5.40 -5.57
C THR A 40 -5.46 -4.57 -4.71
N ASN A 41 -5.78 -5.04 -3.50
CA ASN A 41 -6.63 -4.30 -2.56
C ASN A 41 -5.99 -2.98 -2.12
N TRP A 42 -4.67 -2.96 -1.84
CA TRP A 42 -3.97 -1.72 -1.51
C TRP A 42 -3.93 -0.75 -2.68
N LYS A 43 -3.75 -1.26 -3.91
CA LYS A 43 -3.82 -0.45 -5.13
C LYS A 43 -5.19 0.22 -5.28
N ALA A 44 -6.26 -0.54 -5.13
CA ALA A 44 -7.63 -0.01 -5.18
C ALA A 44 -7.89 1.00 -4.05
N GLN A 45 -7.46 0.69 -2.83
CA GLN A 45 -7.60 1.58 -1.68
C GLN A 45 -6.85 2.89 -1.88
N PHE A 46 -5.64 2.85 -2.41
CA PHE A 46 -4.84 4.04 -2.69
C PHE A 46 -5.47 4.84 -3.82
N LEU A 47 -5.90 4.23 -4.93
CA LEU A 47 -6.55 4.96 -6.02
C LEU A 47 -7.84 5.66 -5.57
N LYS A 48 -8.63 5.01 -4.69
CA LYS A 48 -9.87 5.61 -4.14
C LYS A 48 -9.61 6.79 -3.21
N ASN A 49 -8.54 6.74 -2.42
CA ASN A 49 -8.25 7.77 -1.40
C ASN A 49 -7.13 8.74 -1.82
N GLY A 50 -6.43 8.47 -2.93
CA GLY A 50 -5.23 9.18 -3.35
C GLY A 50 -5.51 10.61 -3.74
N GLN A 51 -6.68 10.88 -4.34
CA GLN A 51 -7.13 12.25 -4.62
C GLN A 51 -7.23 13.08 -3.33
N ALA A 52 -7.73 12.48 -2.25
CA ALA A 52 -7.86 13.16 -0.97
C ALA A 52 -6.51 13.53 -0.31
N VAL A 53 -5.38 12.95 -0.78
CA VAL A 53 -4.04 13.37 -0.36
C VAL A 53 -3.69 14.76 -0.90
N PHE A 54 -4.20 15.11 -2.08
CA PHE A 54 -3.99 16.43 -2.70
C PHE A 54 -5.05 17.46 -2.27
N ASP A 55 -6.25 17.01 -1.92
CA ASP A 55 -7.34 17.89 -1.49
C ASP A 55 -7.27 18.28 0.00
N ARG A 56 -6.56 17.51 0.84
CA ARG A 56 -6.44 17.80 2.27
C ARG A 56 -5.17 18.59 2.57
N PRO A 57 -5.24 19.76 3.25
CA PRO A 57 -4.05 20.32 3.90
C PRO A 57 -3.56 19.28 4.91
N VAL A 58 -2.29 18.90 4.80
CA VAL A 58 -1.64 17.93 5.70
C VAL A 58 -1.74 18.47 7.12
N LYS A 59 -2.70 17.97 7.89
CA LYS A 59 -2.78 18.21 9.32
C LYS A 59 -2.02 17.05 9.97
N ASP A 60 -0.80 17.32 10.40
CA ASP A 60 0.04 16.42 11.19
C ASP A 60 -0.70 16.02 12.48
N SER A 61 -1.52 14.97 12.41
CA SER A 61 -2.00 14.27 13.59
C SER A 61 -1.05 13.11 13.86
N LYS A 62 0.04 13.41 14.59
CA LYS A 62 0.71 12.43 15.45
C LYS A 62 -0.35 11.70 16.26
N THR A 63 -0.52 10.39 16.05
CA THR A 63 -1.10 9.52 17.10
C THR A 63 -0.46 8.14 16.98
N GLU A 64 0.64 8.04 17.72
CA GLU A 64 1.20 6.84 18.31
C GLU A 64 0.12 6.16 19.19
N SER A 65 -0.04 4.84 19.07
CA SER A 65 -0.72 3.98 20.05
C SER A 65 -0.20 2.55 19.90
#